data_AF-A0A3M3HVI9-F1
#
_entry.id   AF-A0A3M3HVI9-F1
#
_cell.length_a   1.000
_cell.length_b   1.000
_cell.length_c   1.000
_cell.angle_alpha   90.00
_cell.angle_beta   90.00
_cell.angle_gamma   90.00
#
_symmetry.space_group_name_H-M   'P 1'
#
loop_
_entity.id
_entity.type
_entity.pdbx_description
1 polymer ?
#
loop_
_entity_poly.entity_id
_entity_poly.type
_entity_poly.pdbx_seq_one_letter_code
_entity_poly.pdbx_strand_id
1 'polypeptide(L)'
;MNAESLPDDVAGRAEQLWSSQPREALSLLYRALLSRLLNDYRLPLKSADTEAQVLAHIAALNQPLLSEFSHDLTMHWQNLAYGHRLPPAHARQQLCDGWRRLFNPAVQA
;
A
#
# COMPACT_ATOMS: atom_id res chain seq x y z
N MET A 1 6.65 -7.99 15.52
CA MET A 1 6.81 -6.87 14.57
C MET A 1 6.07 -5.70 15.16
N ASN A 2 6.75 -4.59 15.44
CA ASN A 2 6.23 -3.52 16.28
C ASN A 2 4.93 -2.96 15.67
N ALA A 3 3.84 -3.07 16.42
CA ALA A 3 2.58 -2.40 16.10
C ALA A 3 2.77 -0.90 16.37
N GLU A 4 3.58 -0.23 15.56
CA GLU A 4 3.44 1.21 15.44
C GLU A 4 2.06 1.39 14.84
N SER A 5 1.13 1.86 15.67
CA SER A 5 -0.26 2.12 15.31
C SER A 5 -0.28 2.82 13.96
N LEU A 6 -0.94 2.20 12.97
CA LEU A 6 -1.14 2.85 11.69
C LEU A 6 -1.86 4.17 11.96
N PRO A 7 -1.42 5.28 11.35
CA PRO A 7 -2.12 6.55 11.50
C PRO A 7 -3.55 6.40 10.96
N ASP A 8 -4.47 7.17 11.55
CA ASP A 8 -5.86 7.22 11.11
C ASP A 8 -5.95 7.63 9.63
N ASP A 9 -5.15 8.62 9.22
CA ASP A 9 -4.99 9.04 7.82
C ASP A 9 -3.64 8.58 7.23
N VAL A 10 -3.62 7.34 6.74
CA VAL A 10 -2.46 6.73 6.06
C VAL A 10 -2.08 7.52 4.80
N ALA A 11 -3.06 7.88 3.95
CA ALA A 11 -2.79 8.59 2.70
C ALA A 11 -2.21 9.97 2.95
N GLY A 12 -2.82 10.76 3.84
CA GLY A 12 -2.33 12.08 4.22
C GLY A 12 -0.92 12.01 4.81
N ARG A 13 -0.62 11.02 5.66
CA ARG A 13 0.72 10.85 6.20
C ARG A 13 1.74 10.45 5.14
N ALA A 14 1.37 9.57 4.20
CA ALA A 14 2.23 9.20 3.08
C ALA A 14 2.54 10.39 2.16
N GLU A 15 1.56 11.26 1.89
CA GLU A 15 1.76 12.48 1.09
C GLU A 15 2.78 13.43 1.72
N GLN A 16 2.70 13.64 3.04
CA GLN A 16 3.63 14.48 3.79
C GLN A 16 5.07 13.91 3.77
N LEU A 17 5.18 12.59 3.93
CA LEU A 17 6.48 11.91 3.91
C LEU A 17 7.09 11.85 2.50
N TRP A 18 6.28 11.91 1.43
CA TRP A 18 6.75 11.67 0.07
C TRP A 18 7.91 12.59 -0.37
N SER A 19 7.88 13.86 0.03
CA SER A 19 8.89 14.85 -0.36
C SER A 19 10.21 14.72 0.40
N SER A 20 10.17 14.27 1.65
CA SER A 20 11.37 14.16 2.50
C SER A 20 11.90 12.73 2.59
N GLN A 21 10.99 11.77 2.68
CA GLN A 21 11.24 10.35 2.96
C GLN A 21 10.32 9.46 2.09
N PRO A 22 10.51 9.42 0.76
CA PRO A 22 9.65 8.63 -0.15
C PRO A 22 9.66 7.14 0.17
N ARG A 23 10.77 6.62 0.70
CA ARG A 23 10.86 5.25 1.19
C ARG A 23 9.92 5.01 2.36
N GLU A 24 9.87 5.92 3.32
CA GLU A 24 8.99 5.79 4.48
C GLU A 24 7.52 5.95 4.09
N ALA A 25 7.22 6.84 3.13
CA ALA A 25 5.89 6.99 2.57
C ALA A 25 5.36 5.69 1.92
N LEU A 26 6.17 5.06 1.06
CA LEU A 26 5.81 3.78 0.44
C LEU A 26 5.74 2.64 1.46
N SER A 27 6.69 2.58 2.41
CA SER A 27 6.68 1.60 3.50
C SER A 27 5.38 1.68 4.31
N LEU A 28 4.93 2.91 4.61
CA LEU A 28 3.71 3.16 5.36
C LEU A 28 2.48 2.63 4.63
N LEU A 29 2.32 2.96 3.34
CA LEU A 29 1.24 2.46 2.50
C LEU A 29 1.25 0.93 2.41
N TYR A 30 2.43 0.33 2.24
CA TYR A 30 2.57 -1.12 2.14
C TYR A 30 2.22 -1.83 3.45
N ARG A 31 2.71 -1.33 4.60
CA ARG A 31 2.36 -1.85 5.93
C ARG A 31 0.85 -1.71 6.19
N ALA A 32 0.26 -0.59 5.80
CA ALA A 32 -1.17 -0.36 5.95
C ALA A 32 -2.00 -1.33 5.08
N LEU A 33 -1.57 -1.57 3.84
CA LEU A 33 -2.17 -2.55 2.95
C LEU A 33 -2.14 -3.96 3.57
N LEU A 34 -0.96 -4.42 4.03
CA LEU A 34 -0.83 -5.74 4.68
C LEU A 34 -1.75 -5.88 5.89
N SER A 35 -1.83 -4.83 6.73
CA SER A 35 -2.73 -4.81 7.88
C SER A 35 -4.19 -4.95 7.45
N ARG A 36 -4.63 -4.25 6.38
CA ARG A 36 -5.98 -4.40 5.83
C ARG A 36 -6.20 -5.78 5.23
N LEU A 37 -5.24 -6.36 4.52
CA LEU A 37 -5.39 -7.71 3.96
C LEU A 37 -5.56 -8.76 5.07
N LEU A 38 -4.78 -8.66 6.16
CA LEU A 38 -4.87 -9.54 7.32
C LEU A 38 -6.15 -9.33 8.12
N ASN A 39 -6.52 -8.07 8.39
CA ASN A 39 -7.66 -7.75 9.25
C ASN A 39 -8.98 -7.69 8.47
N ASP A 40 -9.07 -6.91 7.40
CA ASP A 40 -10.30 -6.67 6.65
C ASP A 40 -10.65 -7.88 5.76
N TYR A 41 -9.68 -8.33 4.95
CA TYR A 41 -9.89 -9.43 3.99
C TYR A 41 -9.61 -10.82 4.56
N ARG A 42 -9.13 -10.91 5.82
CA ARG A 42 -8.76 -12.16 6.50
C ARG A 42 -7.85 -13.07 5.64
N LEU A 43 -7.02 -12.46 4.79
CA LEU A 43 -6.07 -13.18 3.94
C LEU A 43 -4.98 -13.79 4.81
N PRO A 44 -4.65 -15.09 4.65
CA PRO A 44 -3.62 -15.75 5.45
C PRO A 44 -2.22 -15.41 4.93
N LEU A 45 -1.84 -14.13 5.00
CA LEU A 45 -0.49 -13.68 4.64
C LEU A 45 0.51 -14.13 5.72
N LYS A 46 1.62 -14.70 5.27
CA LYS A 46 2.75 -15.11 6.08
C LYS A 46 3.90 -14.13 5.89
N SER A 47 4.73 -13.95 6.92
CA SER A 47 5.93 -13.12 6.82
C SER A 47 6.97 -13.63 5.81
N ALA A 48 6.82 -14.88 5.34
CA ALA A 48 7.65 -15.50 4.31
C ALA A 48 7.05 -15.35 2.90
N ASP A 49 5.84 -14.79 2.76
CA ASP A 49 5.27 -14.53 1.45
C ASP A 49 6.08 -13.46 0.74
N THR A 50 6.48 -13.79 -0.49
CA THR A 50 7.10 -12.83 -1.39
C THR A 50 6.05 -11.86 -1.91
N GLU A 51 6.48 -10.69 -2.35
CA GLU A 51 5.58 -9.67 -2.91
C GLU A 51 4.72 -10.23 -4.06
N ALA A 52 5.29 -11.10 -4.89
CA ALA A 52 4.56 -11.78 -5.96
C ALA A 52 3.44 -12.71 -5.42
N GLN A 53 3.68 -13.41 -4.31
CA GLN A 53 2.66 -14.24 -3.67
C GLN A 53 1.55 -13.37 -3.07
N VAL A 54 1.90 -12.25 -2.42
CA VAL A 54 0.92 -11.29 -1.91
C VAL A 54 0.01 -10.78 -3.05
N LEU A 55 0.57 -10.42 -4.20
CA LEU A 55 -0.21 -10.01 -5.37
C LEU A 55 -1.13 -11.11 -5.90
N ALA A 56 -0.66 -12.36 -5.93
CA ALA A 56 -1.48 -13.52 -6.33
C ALA A 56 -2.65 -13.75 -5.36
N HIS A 57 -2.41 -13.62 -4.05
CA HIS A 57 -3.45 -13.68 -3.03
C HIS A 57 -4.50 -12.58 -3.19
N ILE A 58 -4.08 -11.35 -3.51
CA ILE A 58 -4.99 -10.23 -3.77
C ILE A 58 -5.78 -10.45 -5.06
N ALA A 59 -5.15 -10.94 -6.12
CA ALA A 59 -5.84 -11.27 -7.37
C ALA A 59 -6.95 -12.31 -7.16
N ALA A 60 -6.73 -13.28 -6.27
CA ALA A 60 -7.73 -14.27 -5.89
C ALA A 60 -8.95 -13.70 -5.15
N LEU A 61 -8.87 -12.47 -4.59
CA LEU A 61 -10.03 -11.78 -4.00
C LEU A 61 -11.02 -11.27 -5.06
N ASN A 62 -10.64 -11.30 -6.34
CA ASN A 62 -11.44 -10.80 -7.46
C ASN A 62 -11.89 -9.32 -7.29
N GLN A 63 -11.01 -8.51 -6.68
CA GLN A 63 -11.21 -7.08 -6.44
C GLN A 63 -10.28 -6.28 -7.37
N PRO A 64 -10.76 -5.79 -8.53
CA PRO A 64 -9.89 -5.20 -9.54
C PRO A 64 -9.16 -3.95 -9.02
N LEU A 65 -9.86 -3.04 -8.34
CA LEU A 65 -9.26 -1.83 -7.79
C LEU A 65 -8.15 -2.12 -6.77
N LEU A 66 -8.37 -3.12 -5.90
CA LEU A 66 -7.39 -3.53 -4.90
C LEU A 66 -6.18 -4.17 -5.56
N SER A 67 -6.41 -5.01 -6.58
CA SER A 67 -5.34 -5.66 -7.34
C SER A 67 -4.48 -4.63 -8.07
N GLU A 68 -5.08 -3.70 -8.80
CA GLU A 68 -4.38 -2.61 -9.49
C GLU A 68 -3.55 -1.77 -8.52
N PHE A 69 -4.16 -1.30 -7.42
CA PHE A 69 -3.47 -0.52 -6.40
C PHE A 69 -2.30 -1.27 -5.77
N SER A 70 -2.51 -2.54 -5.40
CA SER A 70 -1.47 -3.36 -4.77
C SER A 70 -0.30 -3.60 -5.71
N HIS A 71 -0.56 -3.77 -7.01
CA HIS A 71 0.46 -3.93 -8.03
C HIS A 71 1.30 -2.66 -8.17
N ASP A 72 0.65 -1.51 -8.33
CA ASP A 72 1.32 -0.21 -8.51
C ASP A 72 2.20 0.14 -7.29
N LEU A 73 1.65 -0.01 -6.09
CA LEU A 73 2.37 0.20 -4.83
C LEU A 73 3.59 -0.71 -4.72
N THR A 74 3.42 -2.00 -5.01
CA THR A 74 4.48 -3.00 -4.93
C THR A 74 5.58 -2.71 -5.95
N MET A 75 5.21 -2.30 -7.17
CA MET A 75 6.18 -1.95 -8.21
C MET A 75 6.99 -0.71 -7.84
N HIS A 76 6.35 0.36 -7.37
CA HIS A 76 7.04 1.56 -6.89
C HIS A 76 7.94 1.27 -5.67
N TRP A 77 7.46 0.44 -4.74
CA TRP A 77 8.24 -0.01 -3.60
C TRP A 77 9.50 -0.78 -4.02
N GLN A 78 9.36 -1.79 -4.88
CA GLN A 78 10.50 -2.58 -5.36
C GLN A 78 11.50 -1.73 -6.14
N ASN A 79 11.01 -0.84 -7.00
CA ASN A 79 11.87 0.09 -7.75
C ASN A 79 12.70 0.99 -6.84
N LEU A 80 12.14 1.42 -5.70
CA LEU A 80 12.87 2.22 -4.73
C LEU A 80 13.77 1.37 -3.81
N ALA A 81 13.29 0.24 -3.32
CA ALA A 81 13.99 -0.61 -2.37
C ALA A 81 15.18 -1.35 -2.99
N TYR A 82 15.00 -1.87 -4.21
CA TYR A 82 16.03 -2.62 -4.93
C TYR A 82 16.69 -1.80 -6.03
N GLY A 83 15.91 -0.98 -6.74
CA GLY A 83 16.42 -0.16 -7.85
C GLY A 83 16.93 1.22 -7.44
N HIS A 84 16.73 1.63 -6.18
CA HIS A 84 16.99 2.99 -5.69
C HIS A 84 16.38 4.09 -6.59
N ARG A 85 15.32 3.78 -7.34
CA ARG A 85 14.62 4.72 -8.21
C ARG A 85 13.54 5.41 -7.42
N LEU A 86 13.67 6.74 -7.31
CA LEU A 86 12.66 7.57 -6.68
C LEU A 86 11.35 7.48 -7.46
N PRO A 87 10.21 7.26 -6.79
CA PRO A 87 8.93 7.24 -7.47
C PRO A 87 8.62 8.64 -8.02
N PRO A 88 8.01 8.73 -9.21
CA PRO A 88 7.70 10.01 -9.83
C PRO A 88 6.66 10.79 -9.00
N ALA A 89 6.60 12.11 -9.16
CA ALA A 89 5.66 12.96 -8.42
C ALA A 89 4.19 12.56 -8.61
N HIS A 90 3.84 12.01 -9.79
CA HIS A 90 2.48 11.51 -10.05
C HIS A 90 2.13 10.28 -9.21
N ALA A 91 3.12 9.44 -8.85
CA ALA A 91 2.89 8.23 -8.05
C ALA A 91 2.39 8.58 -6.65
N ARG A 92 2.80 9.75 -6.11
CA ARG A 92 2.25 10.28 -4.87
C ARG A 92 0.73 10.40 -4.95
N GLN A 93 0.24 11.12 -5.97
CA GLN A 93 -1.20 11.36 -6.13
C GLN A 93 -1.93 10.07 -6.47
N GLN A 94 -1.39 9.24 -7.37
CA GLN A 94 -2.01 7.98 -7.77
C GLN A 94 -2.18 7.01 -6.59
N LEU A 95 -1.12 6.79 -5.79
CA LEU A 95 -1.22 5.89 -4.64
C LEU A 95 -2.09 6.47 -3.53
N CYS A 96 -1.99 7.77 -3.22
CA CYS A 96 -2.78 8.34 -2.14
C CYS A 96 -4.27 8.44 -2.50
N ASP A 97 -4.60 8.78 -3.75
CA ASP A 97 -5.97 8.77 -4.26
C ASP A 97 -6.52 7.34 -4.34
N GLY A 98 -5.72 6.39 -4.86
CA GLY A 98 -6.07 4.96 -4.91
C GLY A 98 -6.36 4.39 -3.52
N TRP A 99 -5.52 4.72 -2.52
CA TRP A 99 -5.75 4.34 -1.12
C TRP A 99 -7.08 4.89 -0.60
N ARG A 100 -7.36 6.18 -0.84
CA ARG A 100 -8.62 6.81 -0.42
C ARG A 100 -9.82 6.15 -1.10
N ARG A 101 -9.76 5.87 -2.40
CA ARG A 101 -10.85 5.19 -3.11
C ARG A 101 -11.15 3.80 -2.56
N LEU A 102 -10.12 3.08 -2.11
CA LEU A 102 -10.25 1.72 -1.58
C LEU A 102 -10.70 1.67 -0.13
N PHE A 103 -10.17 2.55 0.73
CA PHE A 103 -10.26 2.41 2.17
C PHE A 103 -10.87 3.60 2.91
N ASN A 104 -11.24 4.70 2.22
CA ASN A 104 -11.88 5.83 2.86
C ASN A 104 -13.34 5.49 3.19
N PRO A 105 -13.75 5.50 4.48
CA PRO A 105 -15.13 5.18 4.87
C PRO A 105 -16.16 6.20 4.39
N ALA A 106 -15.75 7.41 3.98
CA ALA A 106 -16.65 8.45 3.51
C ALA A 106 -17.31 8.17 2.14
N VAL A 107 -16.88 7.13 1.40
CA VAL A 107 -17.48 6.74 0.11
C VAL A 107 -18.48 5.58 0.22
N GLN A 108 -18.81 5.13 1.43
CA GLN A 108 -19.79 4.07 1.70
C GLN A 108 -21.12 4.59 2.28
N ALA A 109 -21.56 5.79 1.88
CA ALA A 109 -22.89 6.33 2.23
C ALA A 109 -23.83 6.28 1.01
#